data_AF-A0A257N717-F1
#
_entry.id   AF-A0A257N717-F1
#
_cell.length_a   1.000
_cell.length_b   1.000
_cell.length_c   1.000
_cell.angle_alpha   90.00
_cell.angle_beta   90.00
_cell.angle_gamma   90.00
#
_symmetry.space_group_name_H-M   'P 1'
#
loop_
_entity.id
_entity.type
_entity.pdbx_description
1 polymer ?
#
loop_
_entity_poly.entity_id
_entity_poly.type
_entity_poly.pdbx_seq_one_letter_code
_entity_poly.pdbx_strand_id
1 'polypeptide(L)'
;MSTNDTNLPTHFIRQIIANDLKTNKHHGKVATRFPPEPNGYLHIGHAKSICLNFGSALENNGTCNLRFDDTNPEKESIEYMESIERDVQWLGF
;
A
#
# COMPACT_ATOMS: atom_id res chain seq x y z
N MET A 1 4.56 -30.31 6.77
CA MET A 1 5.02 -28.99 7.25
C MET A 1 3.79 -28.11 7.37
N SER A 2 3.53 -27.60 8.56
CA SER A 2 2.27 -26.97 8.96
C SER A 2 1.95 -25.76 8.10
N THR A 3 0.86 -25.81 7.34
CA THR A 3 0.23 -24.62 6.75
C THR A 3 -0.36 -23.84 7.90
N ASN A 4 0.38 -22.87 8.42
CA ASN A 4 -0.19 -21.84 9.28
C ASN A 4 -1.17 -21.05 8.41
N ASP A 5 -2.43 -21.48 8.39
CA ASP A 5 -3.55 -20.66 7.93
C ASP A 5 -3.65 -19.48 8.90
N THR A 6 -2.84 -18.45 8.64
CA THR A 6 -3.01 -17.15 9.24
C THR A 6 -4.34 -16.62 8.74
N ASN A 7 -5.39 -16.82 9.54
CA ASN A 7 -6.70 -16.24 9.30
C ASN A 7 -6.57 -14.71 9.39
N LEU A 8 -6.17 -14.09 8.29
CA LEU A 8 -5.90 -12.67 8.19
C LEU A 8 -7.19 -11.91 8.51
N PRO A 9 -7.17 -10.90 9.40
CA PRO A 9 -8.36 -10.16 9.79
C PRO A 9 -9.12 -9.65 8.57
N THR A 10 -10.34 -10.15 8.36
CA THR A 10 -11.07 -9.86 7.12
C THR A 10 -11.76 -8.49 7.24
N HIS A 11 -11.39 -7.53 6.40
CA HIS A 11 -12.06 -6.23 6.27
C HIS A 11 -12.74 -6.09 4.91
N PHE A 12 -13.67 -5.15 4.80
CA PHE A 12 -14.52 -4.99 3.61
C PHE A 12 -13.73 -4.82 2.30
N ILE A 13 -12.57 -4.14 2.31
CA ILE A 13 -11.73 -3.99 1.11
C ILE A 13 -11.20 -5.35 0.60
N ARG A 14 -10.76 -6.26 1.49
CA ARG A 14 -10.34 -7.62 1.10
C ARG A 14 -11.50 -8.41 0.49
N GLN A 15 -12.71 -8.24 1.02
CA GLN A 15 -13.91 -8.89 0.47
C GLN A 15 -14.24 -8.36 -0.94
N ILE A 16 -14.10 -7.05 -1.17
CA ILE A 16 -14.30 -6.45 -2.49
C ILE A 16 -13.28 -6.98 -3.48
N ILE A 17 -11.98 -7.00 -3.12
CA ILE A 17 -10.91 -7.53 -3.98
C ILE A 17 -11.19 -9.00 -4.32
N ALA A 18 -11.54 -9.83 -3.33
CA ALA A 18 -11.85 -11.23 -3.55
C ALA A 18 -13.04 -11.44 -4.51
N ASN A 19 -14.08 -10.60 -4.42
CA ASN A 19 -15.22 -10.67 -5.34
C ASN A 19 -14.85 -10.22 -6.76
N ASP A 20 -14.06 -9.15 -6.89
CA ASP A 20 -13.56 -8.68 -8.18
C ASP A 20 -12.67 -9.74 -8.85
N LEU A 21 -11.82 -10.44 -8.09
CA LEU A 21 -11.02 -11.56 -8.59
C LEU A 21 -11.88 -12.76 -9.02
N LYS A 22 -12.90 -13.13 -8.24
CA LYS A 22 -13.84 -14.22 -8.61
C LYS A 22 -14.57 -13.96 -9.92
N THR A 23 -14.87 -12.69 -10.20
CA THR A 23 -15.55 -12.27 -11.45
C THR A 23 -14.57 -11.99 -12.59
N ASN A 24 -13.27 -12.26 -12.39
CA ASN A 24 -12.18 -11.97 -13.33
C ASN A 24 -12.16 -10.49 -13.78
N LYS A 25 -12.59 -9.59 -12.90
CA LYS A 25 -12.53 -8.15 -13.18
C LYS A 25 -11.07 -7.72 -13.33
N HIS A 26 -10.83 -6.75 -14.21
CA HIS A 26 -9.47 -6.27 -14.55
C HIS A 26 -8.50 -7.39 -14.97
N HIS A 27 -9.01 -8.49 -15.53
CA HIS A 27 -8.22 -9.67 -15.90
C HIS A 27 -7.45 -10.27 -14.71
N GLY A 28 -8.05 -10.24 -13.51
CA GLY A 28 -7.46 -10.79 -12.29
C GLY A 28 -6.31 -9.96 -11.71
N LYS A 29 -6.11 -8.71 -12.17
CA LYS A 29 -5.01 -7.85 -11.72
C LYS A 29 -5.44 -6.94 -10.58
N VAL A 30 -4.68 -6.95 -9.49
CA VAL A 30 -4.81 -5.98 -8.39
C VAL A 30 -3.67 -4.97 -8.48
N ALA A 31 -4.02 -3.68 -8.49
CA ALA A 31 -3.06 -2.58 -8.47
C ALA A 31 -3.48 -1.56 -7.42
N THR A 32 -2.62 -1.31 -6.43
CA THR A 32 -2.81 -0.34 -5.36
C THR A 32 -1.75 0.75 -5.43
N ARG A 33 -1.88 1.77 -4.58
CA ARG A 33 -0.87 2.82 -4.44
C ARG A 33 -0.94 3.46 -3.07
N PHE A 34 0.22 3.77 -2.50
CA PHE A 34 0.35 4.65 -1.35
C PHE A 34 0.81 6.03 -1.84
N PRO A 35 -0.06 7.07 -1.81
CA PRO A 35 0.27 8.37 -2.39
C PRO A 35 0.44 9.48 -1.34
N PRO A 36 1.55 9.52 -0.58
CA PRO A 36 1.80 10.61 0.37
C PRO A 36 2.22 11.89 -0.37
N GLU A 37 1.84 13.03 0.21
CA GLU A 37 2.44 14.32 -0.15
C GLU A 37 3.84 14.42 0.49
N PRO A 38 4.90 14.78 -0.25
CA PRO A 38 6.25 14.85 0.29
C PRO A 38 6.52 16.19 0.99
N ASN A 39 5.66 16.57 1.95
CA ASN A 39 5.72 17.83 2.69
C ASN A 39 5.84 17.66 4.22
N GLY A 40 6.05 16.44 4.68
CA GLY A 40 6.24 16.11 6.09
C GLY A 40 6.66 14.65 6.30
N TYR A 41 7.11 14.32 7.51
CA TYR A 41 7.45 12.96 7.87
C TYR A 41 6.21 12.10 8.13
N LEU A 42 6.34 10.80 7.84
CA LEU A 42 5.28 9.86 8.16
C LEU A 42 5.20 9.65 9.68
N HIS A 43 3.98 9.70 10.21
CA HIS A 43 3.66 9.19 11.55
C HIS A 43 2.90 7.85 11.49
N ILE A 44 2.66 7.24 12.65
CA ILE A 44 2.02 5.92 12.79
C ILE A 44 0.65 5.76 12.11
N GLY A 45 -0.05 6.87 11.83
CA GLY A 45 -1.30 6.86 11.07
C GLY A 45 -1.11 6.37 9.63
N HIS A 46 0.02 6.72 9.02
CA HIS A 46 0.37 6.28 7.67
C HIS A 46 0.66 4.79 7.60
N ALA A 47 1.18 4.18 8.68
CA ALA A 47 1.45 2.74 8.70
C ALA A 47 0.20 1.91 8.37
N LYS A 48 -0.99 2.35 8.79
CA LYS A 48 -2.25 1.70 8.41
C LYS A 48 -2.47 1.70 6.89
N SER A 49 -2.23 2.85 6.24
CA SER A 49 -2.39 2.99 4.79
C SER A 49 -1.31 2.21 4.03
N ILE A 50 -0.07 2.21 4.51
CA ILE A 50 1.04 1.44 3.93
C ILE A 50 0.72 -0.05 3.98
N CYS A 51 0.46 -0.60 5.18
CA CYS A 51 0.16 -2.02 5.35
C CYS A 51 -1.08 -2.44 4.54
N LEU A 52 -2.09 -1.58 4.45
CA LEU A 52 -3.27 -1.87 3.64
C LEU A 52 -2.94 -1.92 2.14
N ASN A 53 -2.26 -0.91 1.58
CA ASN A 53 -2.03 -0.82 0.14
C ASN A 53 -0.99 -1.85 -0.33
N PHE A 54 0.17 -1.90 0.31
CA PHE A 54 1.22 -2.84 -0.06
C PHE A 54 0.84 -4.28 0.32
N GLY A 55 0.25 -4.49 1.50
CA GLY A 55 -0.24 -5.81 1.92
C GLY A 55 -1.32 -6.36 0.99
N SER A 56 -2.28 -5.54 0.58
CA SER A 56 -3.32 -5.99 -0.37
C SER A 56 -2.73 -6.38 -1.73
N ALA A 57 -1.72 -5.66 -2.22
CA ALA A 57 -1.04 -6.05 -3.46
C ALA A 57 -0.26 -7.35 -3.29
N LEU A 58 0.51 -7.49 -2.20
CA LEU A 58 1.30 -8.69 -1.91
C LEU A 58 0.43 -9.93 -1.78
N GLU A 59 -0.67 -9.86 -1.02
CA GLU A 59 -1.63 -10.95 -0.80
C GLU A 59 -2.26 -11.47 -2.10
N ASN A 60 -2.39 -10.60 -3.10
CA ASN A 60 -3.07 -10.92 -4.36
C ASN A 60 -2.09 -10.97 -5.54
N ASN A 61 -0.78 -11.06 -5.26
CA ASN A 61 0.28 -11.12 -6.27
C ASN A 61 0.19 -9.99 -7.31
N GLY A 62 -0.25 -8.82 -6.85
CA GLY A 62 -0.46 -7.59 -7.61
C GLY A 62 0.69 -6.60 -7.48
N THR A 63 0.44 -5.34 -7.85
CA THR A 63 1.44 -4.25 -7.78
C THR A 63 0.99 -3.15 -6.83
N CYS A 64 1.90 -2.58 -6.05
CA CYS A 64 1.65 -1.35 -5.29
C CYS A 64 2.70 -0.31 -5.66
N ASN A 65 2.24 0.87 -6.09
CA ASN A 65 3.14 1.98 -6.39
C ASN A 65 3.28 2.89 -5.16
N LEU A 66 4.51 3.22 -4.78
CA LEU A 66 4.79 4.44 -4.02
C LEU A 66 4.75 5.61 -5.01
N ARG A 67 3.85 6.56 -4.79
CA ARG A 67 3.68 7.72 -5.68
C ARG A 67 3.68 8.99 -4.86
N PHE A 68 4.67 9.85 -5.01
CA PHE A 68 4.61 11.17 -4.41
C PHE A 68 3.49 11.99 -5.07
N ASP A 69 2.59 12.54 -4.25
CA ASP A 69 1.56 13.48 -4.73
C ASP A 69 2.13 14.90 -4.66
N ASP A 70 3.07 15.16 -5.56
CA ASP A 70 3.99 16.31 -5.56
C ASP A 70 3.47 17.50 -6.40
N THR A 71 2.21 17.85 -6.19
CA THR A 71 1.52 18.90 -6.98
C THR A 71 1.70 20.31 -6.41
N ASN A 72 2.34 20.46 -5.25
CA ASN A 72 2.54 21.72 -4.53
C ASN A 72 4.04 22.07 -4.39
N PRO A 73 4.59 22.84 -5.34
CA PRO A 73 6.03 23.08 -5.43
C PRO A 73 6.63 23.86 -4.25
N GLU A 74 5.82 24.51 -3.41
CA GLU A 74 6.33 25.32 -2.28
C GLU A 74 6.55 24.53 -1.00
N LYS A 75 5.91 23.36 -0.86
CA LYS A 75 5.90 22.60 0.40
C LYS A 75 6.68 21.29 0.31
N GLU A 76 7.19 20.97 -0.86
CA GLU A 76 7.75 19.66 -1.16
C GLU A 76 9.27 19.68 -1.08
N SER A 77 9.82 18.62 -0.50
CA SER A 77 11.26 18.47 -0.34
C SER A 77 11.70 17.06 -0.66
N ILE A 78 12.87 16.95 -1.31
CA ILE A 78 13.57 15.67 -1.53
C ILE A 78 13.80 14.96 -0.19
N GLU A 79 14.05 15.72 0.88
CA GLU A 79 14.23 15.16 2.23
C GLU A 79 13.02 14.31 2.68
N TYR A 80 11.80 14.82 2.44
CA TYR A 80 10.58 14.10 2.80
C TYR A 80 10.35 12.92 1.88
N MET A 81 10.65 13.04 0.57
CA MET A 81 10.60 11.90 -0.36
C MET A 81 11.50 10.76 0.11
N GLU A 82 12.77 11.06 0.41
CA GLU A 82 13.73 10.06 0.88
C GLU A 82 13.32 9.47 2.24
N SER A 83 12.78 10.28 3.16
CA SER A 83 12.30 9.77 4.44
C SER A 83 11.12 8.83 4.28
N ILE A 84 10.16 9.18 3.41
CA ILE A 84 9.01 8.34 3.10
C ILE A 84 9.46 7.00 2.50
N GLU A 85 10.41 7.00 1.56
CA GLU A 85 10.95 5.75 0.98
C GLU A 85 11.59 4.87 2.06
N ARG A 86 12.42 5.47 2.92
CA ARG A 86 13.07 4.75 4.03
C ARG A 86 12.05 4.15 4.98
N ASP A 87 11.00 4.88 5.34
CA ASP A 87 9.97 4.40 6.27
C ASP A 87 9.13 3.25 5.68
N VAL A 88 8.80 3.33 4.38
CA VAL A 88 8.12 2.24 3.65
C VAL A 88 8.99 0.99 3.62
N GLN A 89 10.28 1.13 3.27
CA GLN A 89 11.24 0.03 3.27
C GLN A 89 11.47 -0.56 4.67
N TRP A 90 11.54 0.30 5.70
CA TRP A 90 11.71 -0.11 7.09
C TRP A 90 10.52 -0.96 7.59
N LEU A 91 9.31 -0.67 7.11
CA LEU A 91 8.12 -1.50 7.37
C LEU A 91 8.10 -2.83 6.59
N GLY A 92 9.06 -3.06 5.70
CA GLY A 92 9.25 -4.31 4.98
C GLY A 92 8.51 -4.42 3.64
N PHE A 93 8.18 -3.28 3.02
CA PHE A 93 7.55 -3.21 1.70
C PHE A 93 8.49 -2.66 0.62
#